data_AF-A0ABD5UC53-F1
#
_entry.id   AF-A0ABD5UC53-F1
#
_cell.length_a   1.000
_cell.length_b   1.000
_cell.length_c   1.000
_cell.angle_alpha   90.00
_cell.angle_beta   90.00
_cell.angle_gamma   90.00
#
_symmetry.space_group_name_H-M   'P 1'
#
loop_
_entity.id
_entity.type
_entity.pdbx_description
1 polymer ?
#
loop_
_entity_poly.entity_id
_entity_poly.type
_entity_poly.pdbx_seq_one_letter_code
_entity_poly.pdbx_strand_id
1 'polypeptide(L)'
;MTRRATPARSTAPPDRQRPPERDQCIAAEPPRIRCKSRPAACGFRRLICALPSTLRGGEVSRVVPTTFHVDHTEHDVDVFVTEQGVADVRGLSPVERAELVIDRCAHPKFRPSLRAYLDDVKGQENHIPHGIERAVRWQE
;
A
#
# COMPACT_ATOMS: atom_id res chain seq x y z
N MET A 1 33.69 -19.30 68.72
CA MET A 1 33.71 -20.04 67.43
C MET A 1 32.38 -19.81 66.73
N THR A 2 32.23 -18.70 66.03
CA THR A 2 31.00 -18.29 65.35
C THR A 2 30.99 -18.83 63.92
N ARG A 3 30.02 -19.71 63.60
CA ARG A 3 29.85 -20.29 62.26
C ARG A 3 29.42 -19.20 61.28
N ARG A 4 30.26 -18.94 60.26
CA ARG A 4 29.90 -18.09 59.12
C ARG A 4 28.82 -18.79 58.28
N ALA A 5 27.71 -18.10 58.03
CA ALA A 5 26.66 -18.55 57.12
C ALA A 5 27.14 -18.42 55.65
N THR A 6 26.95 -19.48 54.87
CA THR A 6 27.17 -19.51 53.41
C THR A 6 25.90 -19.01 52.71
N PRO A 7 25.95 -18.03 51.78
CA PRO A 7 24.75 -17.62 51.07
C PRO A 7 24.35 -18.64 50.00
N ALA A 8 23.06 -18.96 49.97
CA ALA A 8 22.44 -19.84 48.98
C ALA A 8 22.53 -19.25 47.57
N ARG A 9 23.03 -20.04 46.63
CA ARG A 9 23.14 -19.69 45.21
C ARG A 9 21.77 -19.89 44.57
N SER A 10 21.04 -18.79 44.34
CA SER A 10 19.79 -18.81 43.58
C SER A 10 20.07 -19.17 42.11
N THR A 11 19.61 -20.34 41.67
CA THR A 11 19.60 -20.74 40.25
C THR A 11 18.23 -20.43 39.67
N ALA A 12 18.04 -19.21 39.16
CA ALA A 12 16.92 -18.90 38.27
C ALA A 12 17.22 -19.43 36.85
N PRO A 13 16.24 -20.00 36.14
CA PRO A 13 16.44 -20.48 34.77
C PRO A 13 16.64 -19.30 33.80
N PRO A 14 17.41 -19.46 32.72
CA PRO A 14 17.68 -18.39 31.78
C PRO A 14 16.41 -17.99 31.03
N ASP A 15 16.11 -16.69 31.09
CA ASP A 15 15.02 -16.03 30.41
C ASP A 15 15.17 -16.26 28.89
N ARG A 16 14.17 -16.91 28.28
CA ARG A 16 14.11 -17.09 26.83
C ARG A 16 13.96 -15.72 26.20
N GLN A 17 15.07 -15.17 25.73
CA GLN A 17 15.14 -13.94 24.96
C GLN A 17 14.03 -13.97 23.89
N ARG A 18 13.03 -13.11 24.11
CA ARG A 18 12.00 -12.78 23.13
C ARG A 18 12.74 -12.21 21.90
N PRO A 19 12.51 -12.71 20.68
CA PRO A 19 13.22 -12.20 19.50
C PRO A 19 12.96 -10.70 19.34
N PRO A 20 13.96 -9.92 18.87
CA PRO A 20 13.83 -8.48 18.76
C PRO A 20 12.68 -8.10 17.84
N GLU A 21 11.92 -7.13 18.34
CA GLU A 21 10.69 -6.59 17.80
C GLU A 21 10.80 -6.27 16.30
N ARG A 22 9.90 -6.86 15.50
CA ARG A 22 9.65 -6.50 14.10
C ARG A 22 8.82 -5.22 14.00
N ASP A 23 9.14 -4.21 14.82
CA ASP A 23 8.37 -2.97 14.94
C ASP A 23 9.29 -1.77 14.79
N GLN A 24 9.76 -1.50 13.56
CA GLN A 24 10.45 -0.24 13.26
C GLN A 24 10.39 0.10 11.76
N CYS A 25 9.17 0.20 11.22
CA CYS A 25 8.92 0.94 9.97
C CYS A 25 7.94 2.11 10.17
N ILE A 26 7.52 2.40 11.41
CA ILE A 26 6.60 3.51 11.74
C ILE A 26 7.42 4.77 12.09
N ALA A 27 8.23 5.27 11.17
CA ALA A 27 8.84 6.61 11.31
C ALA A 27 9.44 7.12 9.97
N ALA A 28 8.65 7.10 8.90
CA ALA A 28 8.89 8.05 7.82
C ALA A 28 7.69 8.98 7.83
N GLU A 29 7.82 10.18 8.41
CA GLU A 29 6.82 11.23 8.26
C GLU A 29 6.68 11.52 6.75
N PRO A 30 5.53 11.22 6.11
CA PRO A 30 5.34 11.58 4.73
C PRO A 30 5.17 13.11 4.62
N PRO A 31 5.61 13.73 3.51
CA PRO A 31 5.45 15.16 3.31
C PRO A 31 3.97 15.55 3.43
N ARG A 32 3.68 16.46 4.36
CA ARG A 32 2.31 16.93 4.63
C ARG A 32 1.79 17.69 3.42
N ILE A 33 0.98 17.03 2.59
CA ILE A 33 0.26 17.68 1.50
C ILE A 33 -0.92 18.45 2.11
N ARG A 34 -0.74 19.77 2.24
CA ARG A 34 -1.80 20.70 2.64
C ARG A 34 -2.76 20.90 1.47
N CYS A 35 -3.92 20.24 1.52
CA CYS A 35 -5.04 20.53 0.63
C CYS A 35 -5.49 21.99 0.84
N LYS A 36 -5.39 22.80 -0.23
CA LYS A 36 -5.58 24.27 -0.19
C LYS A 36 -7.04 24.71 -0.06
N SER A 37 -8.00 23.80 -0.14
CA SER A 37 -9.43 24.10 -0.03
C SER A 37 -10.04 23.33 1.15
N ARG A 38 -10.19 23.98 2.30
CA ARG A 38 -11.06 23.50 3.38
C ARG A 38 -12.07 24.59 3.74
N PRO A 39 -13.36 24.26 3.77
CA PRO A 39 -14.16 24.53 4.95
C PRO A 39 -14.09 23.33 5.90
N ALA A 40 -14.12 23.64 7.19
CA ALA A 40 -14.21 22.67 8.27
C ALA A 40 -15.60 22.00 8.30
N ALA A 41 -15.67 20.83 8.94
CA ALA A 41 -16.89 20.09 9.29
C ALA A 41 -17.58 19.28 8.18
N CYS A 42 -17.09 18.06 7.96
CA CYS A 42 -17.94 16.89 7.73
C CYS A 42 -17.14 15.65 8.15
N GLY A 43 -17.74 14.75 8.94
CA GLY A 43 -17.12 13.52 9.42
C GLY A 43 -16.87 12.52 8.29
N PHE A 44 -15.90 12.81 7.44
CA PHE A 44 -15.57 11.98 6.29
C PHE A 44 -14.53 10.93 6.71
N ARG A 45 -14.98 9.68 6.87
CA ARG A 45 -14.08 8.53 7.04
C ARG A 45 -13.13 8.50 5.83
N ARG A 46 -11.83 8.65 6.09
CA ARG A 46 -10.80 8.60 5.03
C ARG A 46 -10.18 7.22 4.99
N LEU A 47 -10.30 6.51 3.86
CA LEU A 47 -9.60 5.24 3.66
C LEU A 47 -8.32 5.48 2.87
N ILE A 48 -7.19 5.16 3.51
CA ILE A 48 -5.86 5.29 2.93
C ILE A 48 -5.32 3.86 2.73
N CYS A 49 -5.02 3.52 1.48
CA CYS A 49 -4.40 2.24 1.14
C CYS A 49 -2.88 2.46 1.00
N ALA A 50 -2.11 1.98 1.97
CA ALA A 50 -0.66 2.12 2.01
C ALA A 50 0.02 0.76 1.85
N LEU A 51 0.68 0.55 0.72
CA LEU A 51 1.33 -0.70 0.35
C LEU A 51 2.59 -0.38 -0.46
N PRO A 52 3.71 -1.12 -0.30
CA PRO A 52 4.81 -1.00 -1.25
C PRO A 52 4.35 -1.47 -2.64
N SER A 53 4.91 -0.89 -3.70
CA SER A 53 4.44 -1.09 -5.08
C SER A 53 4.76 -2.49 -5.62
N THR A 54 5.73 -3.20 -5.03
CA THR A 54 6.18 -4.52 -5.46
C THR A 54 6.16 -5.58 -4.36
N LEU A 55 6.18 -6.84 -4.77
CA LEU A 55 6.32 -8.02 -3.93
C LEU A 55 7.58 -8.81 -4.36
N ARG A 56 8.07 -9.72 -3.50
CA ARG A 56 9.22 -10.59 -3.75
C ARG A 56 10.48 -9.84 -4.23
N GLY A 57 10.73 -8.66 -3.69
CA GLY A 57 11.92 -7.86 -4.02
C GLY A 57 11.88 -7.22 -5.43
N GLY A 58 10.70 -7.00 -6.01
CA GLY A 58 10.57 -6.32 -7.31
C GLY A 58 10.18 -7.23 -8.48
N GLU A 59 9.88 -8.50 -8.20
CA GLU A 59 9.47 -9.46 -9.22
C GLU A 59 8.02 -9.29 -9.64
N VAL A 60 7.11 -9.00 -8.68
CA VAL A 60 5.66 -8.95 -8.92
C VAL A 60 5.10 -7.57 -8.57
N SER A 61 4.26 -6.99 -9.44
CA SER A 61 3.55 -5.74 -9.20
C SER A 61 2.35 -5.91 -8.26
N ARG A 62 2.12 -4.95 -7.36
CA ARG A 62 0.86 -4.87 -6.58
C ARG A 62 -0.18 -4.00 -7.25
N VAL A 63 0.24 -3.13 -8.17
CA VAL A 63 -0.67 -2.36 -9.01
C VAL A 63 -0.96 -3.21 -10.23
N VAL A 64 -2.23 -3.60 -10.37
CA VAL A 64 -2.71 -4.50 -11.42
C VAL A 64 -3.90 -3.87 -12.16
N PRO A 65 -4.17 -4.26 -13.41
CA PRO A 65 -5.32 -3.73 -14.14
C PRO A 65 -6.68 -4.11 -13.55
N THR A 66 -6.79 -5.33 -13.03
CA THR A 66 -7.98 -5.82 -12.32
C THR A 66 -7.55 -6.72 -11.16
N THR A 67 -8.27 -6.65 -10.06
CA THR A 67 -8.06 -7.53 -8.89
C THR A 67 -8.98 -8.74 -8.97
N PHE A 68 -8.47 -9.94 -8.66
CA PHE A 68 -9.29 -11.15 -8.59
C PHE A 68 -10.26 -11.16 -7.40
N HIS A 69 -9.90 -10.45 -6.34
CA HIS A 69 -10.67 -10.31 -5.13
C HIS A 69 -10.74 -8.84 -4.76
N VAL A 70 -11.95 -8.34 -4.50
CA VAL A 70 -12.21 -6.94 -4.17
C VAL A 70 -12.73 -6.89 -2.75
N ASP A 71 -11.87 -6.45 -1.82
CA ASP A 71 -12.28 -6.16 -0.43
C ASP A 71 -12.87 -4.75 -0.29
N HIS A 72 -12.31 -3.81 -1.05
CA HIS A 72 -12.67 -2.40 -1.01
C HIS A 72 -12.92 -1.94 -2.43
N THR A 73 -14.10 -1.36 -2.65
CA THR A 73 -14.46 -0.82 -3.96
C THR A 73 -13.79 0.52 -4.17
N GLU A 74 -13.81 1.02 -5.41
CA GLU A 74 -13.28 2.34 -5.72
C GLU A 74 -14.01 3.51 -5.02
N HIS A 75 -15.18 3.24 -4.45
CA HIS A 75 -15.95 4.20 -3.66
C HIS A 75 -15.47 4.31 -2.22
N ASP A 76 -14.77 3.30 -1.72
CA ASP A 76 -14.29 3.27 -0.33
C ASP A 76 -12.94 3.95 -0.18
N VAL A 77 -12.10 3.94 -1.22
CA VAL A 77 -10.68 4.38 -1.16
C VAL A 77 -10.50 5.82 -1.60
N ASP A 78 -9.86 6.64 -0.76
CA ASP A 78 -9.57 8.04 -1.06
C ASP A 78 -8.14 8.27 -1.58
N VAL A 79 -7.16 7.55 -1.01
CA VAL A 79 -5.74 7.81 -1.25
C VAL A 79 -4.96 6.50 -1.33
N PHE A 80 -4.12 6.38 -2.35
CA PHE A 80 -3.11 5.33 -2.47
C PHE A 80 -1.72 5.89 -2.14
N VAL A 81 -0.97 5.12 -1.35
CA VAL A 81 0.40 5.48 -0.93
C VAL A 81 1.33 4.31 -1.21
N THR A 82 2.38 4.57 -1.99
CA THR A 82 3.48 3.62 -2.24
C THR A 82 4.81 4.33 -2.03
N GLU A 83 5.92 3.60 -2.08
CA GLU A 83 7.26 4.19 -1.99
C GLU A 83 7.61 5.11 -3.18
N GLN A 84 6.86 5.01 -4.28
CA GLN A 84 7.03 5.85 -5.47
C GLN A 84 6.32 7.21 -5.34
N GLY A 85 5.25 7.28 -4.54
CA GLY A 85 4.45 8.48 -4.40
C GLY A 85 3.06 8.26 -3.83
N VAL A 86 2.28 9.33 -3.89
CA VAL A 86 0.92 9.40 -3.36
C VAL A 86 -0.05 9.76 -4.49
N ALA A 87 -1.14 9.01 -4.61
CA ALA A 87 -2.25 9.31 -5.51
C ALA A 87 -3.53 9.60 -4.70
N ASP A 88 -4.04 10.81 -4.84
CA ASP A 88 -5.32 11.24 -4.26
C ASP A 88 -6.41 11.11 -5.32
N VAL A 89 -7.37 10.21 -5.10
CA VAL A 89 -8.34 9.81 -6.12
C VAL A 89 -9.74 10.40 -5.91
N ARG A 90 -9.85 11.38 -5.01
CA ARG A 90 -11.13 12.01 -4.65
C ARG A 90 -11.68 12.85 -5.82
N GLY A 91 -12.90 12.54 -6.23
CA GLY A 91 -13.60 13.28 -7.29
C GLY A 91 -13.10 13.01 -8.71
N LEU A 92 -12.30 11.96 -8.92
CA LEU A 92 -11.81 11.55 -10.23
C LEU A 92 -12.71 10.49 -10.85
N SER A 93 -12.84 10.52 -12.19
CA SER A 93 -13.45 9.43 -12.96
C SER A 93 -12.56 8.17 -12.90
N PRO A 94 -13.11 6.97 -13.21
CA PRO A 94 -12.33 5.73 -13.19
C PRO A 94 -11.07 5.76 -14.07
N VAL A 95 -11.14 6.41 -15.24
CA VAL A 95 -10.00 6.54 -16.16
C VAL A 95 -8.94 7.49 -15.60
N GLU A 96 -9.33 8.68 -15.14
CA GLU A 96 -8.41 9.64 -14.52
C GLU A 96 -7.77 9.07 -13.23
N ARG A 97 -8.54 8.29 -12.47
CA ARG A 97 -8.05 7.55 -11.31
C ARG A 97 -6.97 6.57 -11.72
N ALA A 98 -7.20 5.76 -12.76
CA ALA A 98 -6.22 4.79 -13.25
C ALA A 98 -4.93 5.48 -13.72
N GLU A 99 -5.05 6.57 -14.48
CA GLU A 99 -3.90 7.37 -14.93
C GLU A 99 -3.07 7.89 -13.76
N LEU A 100 -3.73 8.49 -12.76
CA LEU A 100 -3.04 9.02 -11.59
C LEU A 100 -2.34 7.93 -10.76
N VAL A 101 -3.00 6.79 -10.57
CA VAL A 101 -2.43 5.64 -9.83
C VAL A 101 -1.21 5.07 -10.57
N ILE A 102 -1.28 4.92 -11.90
CA ILE A 102 -0.15 4.45 -12.71
C ILE A 102 1.01 5.44 -12.63
N ASP A 103 0.73 6.74 -12.76
CA ASP A 103 1.76 7.78 -12.80
C ASP A 103 2.45 8.01 -11.45
N ARG A 104 1.72 7.91 -10.34
CA ARG A 104 2.24 8.25 -9.01
C ARG A 104 2.62 7.04 -8.18
N CYS A 105 1.87 5.94 -8.27
CA CYS A 105 2.00 4.83 -7.33
C CYS A 105 2.66 3.58 -7.92
N ALA A 106 2.53 3.31 -9.22
CA ALA A 106 3.10 2.12 -9.84
C ALA A 106 4.63 2.16 -9.90
N HIS A 107 5.27 1.00 -9.81
CA HIS A 107 6.72 0.87 -9.94
C HIS A 107 7.18 1.24 -11.37
N PRO A 108 8.31 1.95 -11.56
CA PRO A 108 8.79 2.36 -12.88
C PRO A 108 8.94 1.22 -13.90
N LYS A 109 9.26 0.00 -13.44
CA LYS A 109 9.37 -1.21 -14.27
C LYS A 109 8.04 -1.60 -14.94
N PHE A 110 6.92 -1.48 -14.21
CA PHE A 110 5.59 -1.96 -14.65
C PHE A 110 4.71 -0.83 -15.23
N ARG A 111 5.08 0.43 -15.03
CA ARG A 111 4.38 1.60 -15.58
C ARG A 111 4.13 1.51 -17.10
N PRO A 112 5.11 1.15 -17.95
CA PRO A 112 4.87 1.05 -19.38
C PRO A 112 3.83 0.00 -19.75
N SER A 113 3.91 -1.19 -19.14
CA SER A 113 2.94 -2.28 -19.35
C SER A 113 1.52 -1.86 -18.96
N LEU A 114 1.37 -1.17 -17.82
CA LEU A 114 0.07 -0.68 -17.31
C LEU A 114 -0.51 0.42 -18.21
N ARG A 115 0.34 1.34 -18.71
CA ARG A 115 -0.11 2.36 -19.68
C ARG A 115 -0.56 1.73 -20.99
N ALA A 116 0.21 0.79 -21.51
CA ALA A 116 -0.19 0.04 -22.71
C ALA A 116 -1.50 -0.75 -22.51
N TYR A 117 -1.78 -1.23 -21.30
CA TYR A 117 -3.09 -1.82 -21.00
C TYR A 117 -4.19 -0.77 -21.04
N LEU A 118 -3.98 0.37 -20.39
CA LEU A 118 -4.97 1.43 -20.32
C LEU A 118 -5.28 2.03 -21.70
N ASP A 119 -4.26 2.25 -22.54
CA ASP A 119 -4.42 2.81 -23.87
C ASP A 119 -5.19 1.88 -24.82
N ASP A 120 -5.00 0.56 -24.70
CA ASP A 120 -5.77 -0.43 -25.46
C ASP A 120 -7.27 -0.39 -25.12
N VAL A 121 -7.61 -0.19 -23.85
CA VAL A 121 -9.00 -0.25 -23.38
C VAL A 121 -9.72 1.10 -23.43
N LYS A 122 -8.98 2.21 -23.43
CA LYS A 122 -9.52 3.59 -23.48
C LYS A 122 -10.41 3.88 -24.69
N GLY A 123 -10.24 3.15 -25.79
CA GLY A 123 -11.08 3.28 -26.98
C GLY A 123 -12.49 2.68 -26.85
N GLN A 124 -12.79 1.99 -25.75
CA GLN A 124 -14.11 1.39 -25.52
C GLN A 124 -15.09 2.42 -24.94
N GLU A 125 -16.34 2.42 -25.40
CA GLU A 125 -17.41 3.30 -24.89
C GLU A 125 -17.99 2.80 -23.54
N ASN A 126 -17.13 2.63 -22.54
CA ASN A 126 -17.49 2.10 -21.22
C ASN A 126 -17.09 3.08 -20.11
N HIS A 127 -17.89 3.14 -19.03
CA HIS A 127 -17.55 3.97 -17.85
C HIS A 127 -16.27 3.48 -17.15
N ILE A 128 -16.10 2.16 -17.08
CA ILE A 128 -14.88 1.50 -16.59
C ILE A 128 -14.39 0.57 -17.71
N PRO A 129 -13.38 0.98 -18.48
CA PRO A 129 -12.89 0.19 -19.61
C PRO A 129 -12.05 -0.99 -19.13
N HIS A 130 -12.37 -2.19 -19.61
CA HIS A 130 -11.70 -3.43 -19.22
C HIS A 130 -11.45 -4.35 -20.41
N GLY A 131 -10.21 -4.81 -20.55
CA GLY A 131 -9.83 -5.92 -21.41
C GLY A 131 -9.67 -7.20 -20.57
N ILE A 132 -10.74 -7.96 -20.38
CA ILE A 132 -10.78 -9.11 -19.45
C ILE A 132 -9.72 -10.17 -19.80
N GLU A 133 -9.57 -10.52 -21.08
CA GLU A 133 -8.61 -11.54 -21.52
C GLU A 133 -7.17 -11.18 -21.16
N ARG A 134 -6.80 -9.91 -21.38
CA ARG A 134 -5.47 -9.40 -21.04
C ARG A 134 -5.29 -9.25 -19.53
N ALA A 135 -6.35 -8.87 -18.82
CA ALA A 135 -6.31 -8.69 -17.37
C ALA A 135 -6.13 -10.02 -16.60
N VAL A 136 -6.80 -11.09 -17.03
CA VAL A 136 -6.67 -12.42 -16.41
C VAL A 136 -5.28 -13.03 -16.65
N ARG A 137 -4.64 -12.72 -17.77
CA ARG A 137 -3.29 -13.20 -18.10
C ARG A 137 -2.16 -12.37 -17.47
N TRP A 138 -2.48 -11.39 -16.63
CA TRP A 138 -1.49 -10.53 -15.99
C TRP A 138 -0.64 -11.31 -14.98
N GLN A 139 0.67 -11.45 -15.24
CA GLN A 139 1.61 -12.19 -14.40
C GLN A 139 2.86 -11.36 -14.02
N GLU A 140 2.80 -10.03 -14.21
CA GLU A 140 3.88 -9.09 -13.93
C GLU A 140 3.81 -8.45 -12.54
#